data_AF-A0AB39XGG7-F1
#
_entry.id   AF-A0AB39XGG7-F1
#
_cell.length_a   1.000
_cell.length_b   1.000
_cell.length_c   1.000
_cell.angle_alpha   90.00
_cell.angle_beta   90.00
_cell.angle_gamma   90.00
#
_symmetry.space_group_name_H-M   'P 1'
#
loop_
_entity.id
_entity.type
_entity.pdbx_description
1 polymer ?
#
loop_
_entity_poly.entity_id
_entity_poly.type
_entity_poly.pdbx_seq_one_letter_code
_entity_poly.pdbx_strand_id
1 'polypeptide(L)'
;MRASKLSNAQAQRNAIARQRERTHRLTERAQRALVTLLQRFDARVENSGKLLSALSYRGVLARGFALVRDEAGHPLHAADSVGPGARVEIEFADGRVGATADADRPPPAAKRAPSPKQAAQEAKSAPKRVGKPVDQGSLF
;
A
#
# COMPACT_ATOMS: atom_id res chain seq x y z
N MET A 1 29.02 -64.22 -17.79
CA MET A 1 28.26 -63.33 -18.71
C MET A 1 26.80 -63.03 -18.30
N ARG A 2 26.06 -63.92 -17.61
CA ARG A 2 24.65 -63.66 -17.20
C ARG A 2 24.50 -62.74 -15.96
N ALA A 3 25.42 -62.83 -14.99
CA ALA A 3 25.37 -62.03 -13.75
C ALA A 3 25.58 -60.51 -13.97
N SER A 4 26.43 -60.12 -14.91
CA SER A 4 26.69 -58.69 -15.22
C SER A 4 25.51 -57.99 -15.87
N LYS A 5 24.76 -58.68 -16.73
CA LYS A 5 23.55 -58.13 -17.38
C LYS A 5 22.44 -57.87 -16.36
N LEU A 6 22.27 -58.76 -15.38
CA LEU A 6 21.28 -58.59 -14.30
C LEU A 6 21.65 -57.43 -13.36
N SER A 7 22.93 -57.29 -13.02
CA SER A 7 23.42 -56.16 -12.22
C SER A 7 23.19 -54.81 -12.91
N ASN A 8 23.48 -54.72 -14.22
CA ASN A 8 23.23 -53.49 -14.99
C ASN A 8 21.73 -53.14 -15.05
N ALA A 9 20.87 -54.13 -15.32
CA ALA A 9 19.42 -53.92 -15.32
C ALA A 9 18.89 -53.44 -13.95
N GLN A 10 19.43 -53.98 -12.84
CA GLN A 10 19.06 -53.55 -11.50
C GLN A 10 19.55 -52.12 -11.20
N ALA A 11 20.77 -51.77 -11.64
CA ALA A 11 21.30 -50.41 -11.50
C ALA A 11 20.43 -49.38 -12.26
N GLN A 12 20.01 -49.72 -13.49
CA GLN A 12 19.10 -48.89 -14.28
C GLN A 12 17.72 -48.72 -13.62
N ARG A 13 17.13 -49.80 -13.09
CA ARG A 13 15.86 -49.74 -12.34
C ARG A 13 15.96 -48.83 -11.12
N ASN A 14 17.04 -48.97 -10.35
CA ASN A 14 17.28 -48.13 -9.18
C ASN A 14 17.48 -46.65 -9.56
N ALA A 15 18.15 -46.37 -10.68
CA ALA A 15 18.29 -45.00 -11.18
C ALA A 15 16.94 -44.38 -11.57
N ILE A 16 16.09 -45.12 -12.30
CA ILE A 16 14.74 -44.69 -12.66
C ILE A 16 13.89 -44.44 -11.40
N ALA A 17 13.95 -45.33 -10.40
CA ALA A 17 13.21 -45.17 -9.15
C ALA A 17 13.63 -43.88 -8.41
N ARG A 18 14.93 -43.59 -8.32
CA ARG A 18 15.43 -42.34 -7.71
C ARG A 18 15.00 -41.09 -8.49
N GLN A 19 15.02 -41.16 -9.83
CA GLN A 19 14.54 -40.05 -10.66
C GLN A 19 13.05 -39.80 -10.45
N ARG A 20 12.22 -40.85 -10.39
CA ARG A 20 10.78 -40.74 -10.10
C ARG A 20 10.52 -40.11 -8.74
N GLU A 21 11.22 -40.56 -7.71
CA GLU A 21 11.11 -40.00 -6.35
C GLU A 21 11.51 -38.51 -6.33
N ARG A 22 12.58 -38.14 -7.03
CA ARG A 22 13.00 -36.74 -7.16
C ARG A 22 11.93 -35.90 -7.87
N THR A 23 11.36 -36.39 -8.96
CA THR A 23 10.27 -35.70 -9.66
C THR A 23 9.05 -35.54 -8.77
N HIS A 24 8.64 -36.60 -8.05
CA HIS A 24 7.52 -36.55 -7.14
C HIS A 24 7.69 -35.47 -6.07
N ARG A 25 8.86 -35.43 -5.40
CA ARG A 25 9.18 -34.39 -4.40
C ARG A 25 9.19 -32.98 -4.99
N LEU A 26 9.70 -32.81 -6.21
CA LEU A 26 9.68 -31.51 -6.88
C LEU A 26 8.25 -31.08 -7.22
N THR A 27 7.42 -31.99 -7.71
CA THR A 27 5.99 -31.74 -8.00
C THR A 27 5.24 -31.31 -6.74
N GLU A 28 5.38 -32.03 -5.62
CA GLU A 28 4.74 -31.63 -4.37
C GLU A 28 5.20 -30.25 -3.88
N ARG A 29 6.51 -29.96 -3.99
CA ARG A 29 7.06 -28.65 -3.62
C ARG A 29 6.51 -27.55 -4.54
N ALA A 30 6.39 -27.80 -5.84
CA ALA A 30 5.82 -26.86 -6.80
C ALA A 30 4.34 -26.60 -6.52
N GLN A 31 3.56 -27.63 -6.21
CA GLN A 31 2.15 -27.50 -5.83
C GLN A 31 1.99 -26.63 -4.57
N ARG A 32 2.76 -26.93 -3.51
CA ARG A 32 2.75 -26.11 -2.28
C ARG A 32 3.15 -24.66 -2.55
N ALA A 33 4.20 -24.44 -3.35
CA ALA A 33 4.64 -23.10 -3.72
C ALA A 33 3.58 -22.33 -4.51
N LEU A 34 2.87 -23.00 -5.43
CA LEU A 34 1.79 -22.40 -6.20
C LEU A 34 0.62 -21.98 -5.30
N VAL A 35 0.19 -22.84 -4.38
CA VAL A 35 -0.87 -22.51 -3.42
C VAL A 35 -0.49 -21.30 -2.58
N THR A 36 0.73 -21.27 -2.04
CA THR A 36 1.22 -20.12 -1.26
C THR A 36 1.30 -18.84 -2.09
N LEU A 37 1.70 -18.94 -3.37
CA LEU A 37 1.77 -17.80 -4.28
C LEU A 37 0.37 -17.21 -4.54
N LEU A 38 -0.61 -18.07 -4.81
CA LEU A 38 -2.01 -17.65 -5.01
C LEU A 38 -2.58 -17.00 -3.75
N GLN A 39 -2.39 -17.61 -2.59
CA GLN A 39 -2.82 -17.03 -1.30
C GLN A 39 -2.22 -15.63 -1.05
N ARG A 40 -0.95 -15.42 -1.42
CA ARG A 40 -0.31 -14.09 -1.30
C ARG A 40 -0.90 -13.07 -2.26
N PHE A 41 -1.26 -13.48 -3.47
CA PHE A 41 -1.91 -12.58 -4.42
C PHE A 41 -3.32 -12.22 -3.96
N ASP A 42 -4.10 -13.18 -3.48
CA ASP A 42 -5.43 -12.94 -2.93
C ASP A 42 -5.37 -11.96 -1.75
N ALA A 43 -4.46 -12.20 -0.80
CA ALA A 43 -4.26 -11.30 0.34
C ALA A 43 -3.87 -9.87 -0.10
N ARG A 44 -3.06 -9.74 -1.17
CA ARG A 44 -2.65 -8.43 -1.71
C ARG A 44 -3.83 -7.71 -2.35
N VAL A 45 -4.67 -8.43 -3.11
CA VAL A 45 -5.87 -7.87 -3.75
C VAL A 45 -6.87 -7.44 -2.66
N GLU A 46 -7.10 -8.30 -1.67
CA GLU A 46 -8.02 -8.01 -0.57
C GLU A 46 -7.57 -6.78 0.23
N ASN A 47 -6.29 -6.71 0.60
CA ASN A 47 -5.74 -5.55 1.30
C ASN A 47 -5.86 -4.26 0.47
N SER A 48 -5.59 -4.33 -0.82
CA SER A 48 -5.75 -3.18 -1.73
C SER A 48 -7.22 -2.75 -1.80
N GLY A 49 -8.16 -3.70 -1.83
CA GLY A 49 -9.59 -3.43 -1.78
C GLY A 49 -10.03 -2.76 -0.47
N LYS A 50 -9.48 -3.18 0.68
CA LYS A 50 -9.72 -2.55 1.98
C LYS A 50 -9.20 -1.12 2.03
N LEU A 51 -7.98 -0.90 1.55
CA LEU A 51 -7.40 0.45 1.44
C LEU A 51 -8.22 1.34 0.52
N LEU A 52 -8.61 0.84 -0.66
CA LEU A 52 -9.45 1.58 -1.58
C LEU A 52 -10.80 1.91 -0.93
N SER A 53 -11.44 0.95 -0.26
CA SER A 53 -12.70 1.20 0.44
C SER A 53 -12.53 2.31 1.49
N ALA A 54 -11.50 2.23 2.33
CA ALA A 54 -11.23 3.19 3.39
C ALA A 54 -10.88 4.61 2.89
N LEU A 55 -10.15 4.72 1.77
CA LEU A 55 -9.75 6.01 1.19
C LEU A 55 -10.70 6.52 0.10
N SER A 56 -11.63 5.68 -0.37
CA SER A 56 -12.59 6.09 -1.39
C SER A 56 -13.59 7.06 -0.81
N TYR A 57 -13.97 8.04 -1.63
CA TYR A 57 -15.06 8.96 -1.34
C TYR A 57 -16.34 8.24 -0.88
N ARG A 58 -16.72 7.13 -1.54
CA ARG A 58 -17.90 6.33 -1.15
C ARG A 58 -17.76 5.71 0.25
N GLY A 59 -16.58 5.21 0.60
CA GLY A 59 -16.34 4.67 1.94
C GLY A 59 -16.34 5.75 3.03
N VAL A 60 -15.83 6.94 2.70
CA VAL A 60 -15.91 8.12 3.58
C VAL A 60 -17.38 8.49 3.83
N LEU A 61 -18.21 8.54 2.79
CA LEU A 61 -19.65 8.79 2.95
C LEU A 61 -20.33 7.71 3.80
N ALA A 62 -20.03 6.43 3.56
CA ALA A 62 -20.62 5.32 4.30
C ALA A 62 -20.27 5.33 5.80
N ARG A 63 -19.19 6.02 6.18
CA ARG A 63 -18.77 6.21 7.58
C ARG A 63 -19.48 7.39 8.27
N GLY A 64 -20.38 8.09 7.56
CA GLY A 64 -21.16 9.19 8.12
C GLY A 64 -20.57 10.58 7.88
N PHE A 65 -19.62 10.71 6.94
CA PHE A 65 -19.21 12.02 6.43
C PHE A 65 -20.11 12.45 5.27
N ALA A 66 -20.08 13.73 4.93
CA ALA A 66 -20.81 14.29 3.81
C ALA A 66 -19.86 15.08 2.89
N LEU A 67 -20.15 15.10 1.59
CA LEU A 67 -19.45 15.95 0.62
C LEU A 67 -20.34 17.12 0.23
N VAL A 68 -19.78 18.32 0.32
CA VAL A 68 -20.47 19.54 -0.10
C VAL A 68 -20.03 19.91 -1.50
N ARG A 69 -20.99 20.23 -2.37
CA ARG A 69 -20.77 20.66 -3.75
C ARG A 69 -21.40 22.03 -4.01
N ASP A 70 -20.85 22.76 -4.97
CA ASP A 70 -21.46 23.98 -5.51
C ASP A 70 -22.63 23.65 -6.47
N GLU A 71 -23.31 24.68 -6.98
CA GLU A 71 -24.38 24.53 -7.97
C GLU A 71 -23.91 23.90 -9.30
N ALA A 72 -22.61 23.97 -9.60
CA ALA A 72 -22.01 23.34 -10.78
C ALA A 72 -21.57 21.89 -10.51
N GLY A 73 -21.76 21.37 -9.29
CA GLY A 73 -21.42 20.02 -8.88
C GLY A 73 -19.97 19.81 -8.47
N HIS A 74 -19.15 20.86 -8.37
CA HIS A 74 -17.75 20.76 -7.92
C HIS A 74 -17.66 20.65 -6.40
N PRO A 75 -16.78 19.78 -5.88
CA PRO A 75 -16.59 19.63 -4.44
C PRO A 75 -15.98 20.89 -3.82
N LEU A 76 -16.58 21.36 -2.73
CA LEU A 76 -16.12 22.51 -1.96
C LEU A 76 -15.24 22.04 -0.81
N HIS A 77 -13.98 22.48 -0.80
CA HIS A 77 -12.97 22.05 0.17
C HIS A 77 -12.79 23.02 1.36
N ALA A 78 -13.33 24.23 1.27
CA ALA A 78 -13.20 25.25 2.30
C ALA A 78 -14.52 25.99 2.49
N ALA A 79 -14.88 26.26 3.75
CA ALA A 79 -16.03 27.07 4.07
C ALA A 79 -15.91 28.49 3.49
N ASP A 80 -14.69 29.03 3.38
CA ASP A 80 -14.40 30.35 2.77
C ASP A 80 -14.90 30.48 1.33
N SER A 81 -15.05 29.36 0.61
CA SER A 81 -15.56 29.33 -0.75
C SER A 81 -17.09 29.41 -0.83
N VAL A 82 -17.79 29.32 0.30
CA VAL A 82 -19.26 29.40 0.39
C VAL A 82 -19.65 30.79 0.86
N GLY A 83 -20.32 31.54 -0.03
CA GLY A 83 -20.85 32.87 0.28
C GLY A 83 -22.16 32.82 1.08
N PRO A 84 -22.51 33.90 1.79
CA PRO A 84 -23.84 34.10 2.38
C PRO A 84 -24.96 33.85 1.37
N GLY A 85 -25.95 33.02 1.71
CA GLY A 85 -27.09 32.71 0.84
C GLY A 85 -26.77 31.78 -0.34
N ALA A 86 -25.54 31.28 -0.45
CA ALA A 86 -25.17 30.36 -1.52
C ALA A 86 -25.91 29.02 -1.40
N ARG A 87 -26.42 28.49 -2.52
CA ARG A 87 -26.95 27.14 -2.57
C ARG A 87 -25.81 26.14 -2.74
N VAL A 88 -25.90 25.05 -1.99
CA VAL A 88 -24.96 23.93 -2.04
C VAL A 88 -25.72 22.62 -2.07
N GLU A 89 -25.10 21.58 -2.61
CA GLU A 89 -25.60 20.22 -2.53
C GLU A 89 -24.76 19.43 -1.53
N ILE A 90 -25.40 18.74 -0.60
CA ILE A 90 -24.77 17.87 0.38
C ILE A 90 -25.06 16.43 -0.02
N GLU A 91 -24.01 15.67 -0.31
CA GLU A 91 -24.07 14.27 -0.71
C GLU A 91 -23.69 13.38 0.47
N PHE A 92 -24.58 12.43 0.79
CA PHE A 92 -24.45 11.37 1.78
C PHE A 92 -24.31 10.02 1.07
N ALA A 93 -24.13 8.95 1.84
CA ALA A 93 -24.02 7.59 1.30
C ALA A 93 -25.29 7.10 0.59
N ASP A 94 -26.45 7.60 1.01
CA ASP A 94 -27.79 7.19 0.59
C ASP A 94 -28.47 8.17 -0.36
N GLY A 95 -27.95 9.39 -0.50
CA GLY A 95 -28.58 10.38 -1.36
C GLY A 95 -27.95 11.76 -1.30
N ARG A 96 -28.65 12.72 -1.90
CA ARG A 96 -28.25 14.12 -2.00
C ARG A 96 -29.35 15.01 -1.48
N VAL A 97 -28.97 16.09 -0.80
CA VAL A 97 -29.89 17.08 -0.23
C VAL A 97 -29.37 18.47 -0.53
N GLY A 98 -30.25 19.35 -1.02
CA GLY A 98 -29.93 20.77 -1.20
C GLY A 98 -29.92 21.52 0.12
N ALA A 99 -28.95 22.42 0.30
CA ALA A 99 -28.86 23.31 1.45
C ALA A 99 -28.53 24.74 0.99
N THR A 100 -28.85 25.73 1.82
CA THR A 100 -28.49 27.14 1.59
C THR A 100 -27.66 27.63 2.76
N ALA A 101 -26.55 28.31 2.49
CA ALA A 101 -25.70 28.86 3.53
C ALA A 101 -26.36 30.07 4.20
N ASP A 102 -26.41 30.06 5.53
CA ASP A 102 -26.94 31.19 6.29
C ASP A 102 -26.12 32.46 6.06
N ALA A 103 -26.79 33.60 6.17
CA ALA A 103 -26.18 34.90 5.93
C ALA A 103 -25.24 35.35 7.08
N ASP A 104 -25.49 34.86 8.29
CA ASP A 104 -24.75 35.22 9.48
C ASP A 104 -23.60 34.22 9.71
N ARG A 105 -22.45 34.53 9.10
CA ARG A 105 -21.26 33.69 9.20
C ARG A 105 -20.25 34.33 10.16
N PRO A 106 -19.77 33.60 11.20
CA PRO A 106 -18.67 34.08 12.01
C PRO A 106 -17.41 34.27 11.14
N PRO A 107 -16.64 35.36 11.34
CA PRO A 107 -15.53 35.72 10.46
C PRO A 107 -14.52 34.57 10.34
N PRO A 108 -13.94 34.35 9.14
CA PRO A 108 -13.01 33.25 8.92
C PRO A 108 -11.84 33.35 9.90
N ALA A 109 -11.55 32.24 10.58
CA ALA A 109 -10.39 32.16 11.46
C ALA A 109 -9.14 32.49 10.64
N ALA A 110 -8.42 33.55 11.04
CA ALA A 110 -7.26 34.04 10.32
C ALA A 110 -6.28 32.88 10.03
N LYS A 111 -5.87 32.75 8.76
CA LYS A 111 -4.89 31.77 8.31
C LYS A 111 -3.65 31.91 9.20
N ARG A 112 -3.40 30.93 10.08
CA ARG A 112 -2.11 30.81 10.76
C ARG A 112 -1.06 30.61 9.68
N ALA A 113 -0.29 31.66 9.41
CA ALA A 113 0.93 31.55 8.64
C ALA A 113 1.79 30.44 9.26
N PRO A 114 2.41 29.54 8.48
CA PRO A 114 3.36 28.60 9.02
C PRO A 114 4.50 29.39 9.63
N SER A 115 4.54 29.48 10.95
CA SER A 115 5.67 30.05 11.67
C SER A 115 6.93 29.25 11.31
N PRO A 116 7.99 29.87 10.77
CA PRO A 116 9.23 29.17 10.50
C PRO A 116 9.81 28.72 11.83
N LYS A 117 9.81 27.40 12.10
CA LYS A 117 10.57 26.82 13.20
C LYS A 117 12.05 26.99 12.88
N GLN A 118 12.57 28.11 13.38
CA GLN A 118 13.89 28.28 14.00
C GLN A 118 14.89 27.17 13.67
N ALA A 119 15.66 27.40 12.61
CA ALA A 119 17.04 27.00 12.57
C ALA A 119 17.82 27.90 13.56
N ALA A 120 18.08 27.40 14.77
CA ALA A 120 19.24 27.71 15.61
C ALA A 120 19.03 27.14 17.02
N GLN A 121 20.10 26.57 17.58
CA GLN A 121 20.20 25.82 18.86
C GLN A 121 19.80 24.34 18.66
N GLU A 122 20.68 23.34 18.59
CA GLU A 122 22.01 23.17 19.20
C GLU A 122 22.97 22.47 18.22
N ALA A 123 23.98 23.19 17.76
CA ALA A 123 25.20 22.62 17.18
C ALA A 123 26.37 23.07 18.07
N LYS A 124 26.50 22.46 19.25
CA LYS A 124 27.71 22.51 20.09
C LYS A 124 27.89 21.16 20.80
N SER A 125 28.62 20.26 20.16
CA SER A 125 29.74 19.49 20.75
C SER A 125 30.12 18.34 19.80
N ALA A 126 31.25 18.50 19.13
CA ALA A 126 31.96 17.41 18.47
C ALA A 126 33.11 16.96 19.38
N PRO A 127 33.43 15.66 19.43
CA PRO A 127 34.82 15.26 19.51
C PRO A 127 35.27 14.57 18.21
N LYS A 128 36.34 15.14 17.71
CA LYS A 128 37.22 14.76 16.60
C LYS A 128 37.68 13.30 16.71
N ARG A 129 37.49 12.50 15.65
CA ARG A 129 38.37 11.36 15.33
C ARG A 129 38.74 11.39 13.85
N VAL A 130 40.01 11.67 13.62
CA VAL A 130 40.72 11.56 12.34
C VAL A 130 41.24 10.12 12.23
N GLY A 131 41.07 9.47 11.07
CA GLY A 131 41.67 8.16 10.82
C GLY A 131 41.35 7.56 9.45
N LYS A 132 42.07 8.04 8.40
CA LYS A 132 42.45 7.48 7.08
C LYS A 132 41.46 6.61 6.25
N PRO A 133 41.38 6.82 4.92
CA PRO A 133 40.67 5.93 4.01
C PRO A 133 41.52 4.69 3.71
N VAL A 134 40.93 3.51 3.76
CA VAL A 134 41.53 2.29 3.21
C VAL A 134 40.74 1.93 1.97
N ASP A 135 41.44 2.11 0.85
CA ASP A 135 41.15 1.60 -0.48
C ASP A 135 41.24 0.07 -0.48
N GLN A 136 40.18 -0.60 -0.94
CA GLN A 136 40.08 -2.02 -1.30
C GLN A 136 38.59 -2.26 -1.64
N GLY A 137 38.15 -2.55 -2.86
CA GLY A 137 38.81 -3.14 -4.01
C GLY A 137 37.85 -4.19 -4.57
N SER A 138 37.47 -4.04 -5.84
CA SER A 138 37.16 -5.08 -6.83
C SER A 138 36.43 -6.35 -6.34
N LEU A 139 35.20 -6.61 -6.80
CA LEU A 139 34.96 -7.46 -7.98
C LEU A 139 35.74 -8.78 -7.90
N PHE A 140 35.17 -9.75 -7.21
CA PHE A 140 35.06 -11.18 -7.55
C PHE A 140 33.91 -11.79 -6.73
#